data_AF-A0A7C0Z8E7-F1
#
_entry.id   AF-A0A7C0Z8E7-F1
#
_cell.length_a   1.000
_cell.length_b   1.000
_cell.length_c   1.000
_cell.angle_alpha   90.00
_cell.angle_beta   90.00
_cell.angle_gamma   90.00
#
_symmetry.space_group_name_H-M   'P 1'
#
loop_
_entity.id
_entity.type
_entity.pdbx_description
1 polymer ?
#
loop_
_entity_poly.entity_id
_entity_poly.type
_entity_poly.pdbx_seq_one_letter_code
_entity_poly.pdbx_strand_id
1 'polypeptide(L)'
;MLGEGRVSYVLGLLTGVIIAFLKDILSTEYRKWRSRIERVEQIREELKASAISLCNTWYTFGRVETPYLDLRREILEAIREMLEYLNYYEAYGGRKKAVSNIREILHRITDLTSKDKELTEYEWSVRYGDEMDKECKKLLKAVRSA
;
A
#
# COMPACT_ATOMS: atom_id res chain seq x y z
N MET A 1 -24.20 62.40 -14.52
CA MET A 1 -23.44 61.21 -15.01
C MET A 1 -22.27 60.88 -14.07
N LEU A 2 -22.53 60.53 -12.80
CA LEU A 2 -21.47 60.19 -11.82
C LEU A 2 -21.67 58.81 -11.17
N GLY A 3 -22.68 58.05 -11.59
CA GLY A 3 -23.05 56.76 -10.98
C GLY A 3 -22.32 55.54 -11.58
N GLU A 4 -22.04 55.54 -12.88
CA GLU A 4 -21.60 54.33 -13.59
C GLU A 4 -20.14 53.95 -13.31
N GLY A 5 -19.25 54.93 -13.17
CA GLY A 5 -17.83 54.68 -12.88
C GLY A 5 -17.55 54.12 -11.49
N ARG A 6 -18.34 54.52 -10.48
CA ARG A 6 -18.20 54.02 -9.10
C ARG A 6 -18.72 52.59 -8.94
N VAL A 7 -19.81 52.26 -9.64
CA VAL A 7 -20.39 50.91 -9.63
C VAL A 7 -19.43 49.91 -10.29
N SER A 8 -18.80 50.28 -11.41
CA SER A 8 -17.82 49.42 -12.10
C SER A 8 -16.56 49.16 -11.26
N TYR A 9 -16.06 50.18 -10.54
CA TYR A 9 -14.88 50.04 -9.67
C TYR A 9 -15.14 49.15 -8.45
N VAL A 10 -16.33 49.28 -7.83
CA VAL A 10 -16.74 48.45 -6.68
C VAL A 10 -16.98 47.00 -7.12
N LEU A 11 -17.57 46.77 -8.30
CA LEU A 11 -17.71 45.45 -8.90
C LEU A 11 -16.36 44.80 -9.24
N GLY A 12 -15.41 45.57 -9.77
CA GLY A 12 -14.04 45.11 -10.05
C GLY A 12 -13.26 44.71 -8.79
N LEU A 13 -13.42 45.47 -7.70
CA LEU A 13 -12.82 45.14 -6.40
C LEU A 13 -13.43 43.88 -5.77
N LEU A 14 -14.76 43.77 -5.79
CA LEU A 14 -15.46 42.58 -5.26
C LEU A 14 -15.11 41.30 -6.03
N THR A 15 -15.06 41.38 -7.37
CA THR A 15 -14.66 40.23 -8.20
C THR A 15 -13.19 39.86 -7.99
N GLY A 16 -12.28 40.84 -7.88
CA GLY A 16 -10.87 40.60 -7.57
C GLY A 16 -10.65 39.88 -6.24
N VAL A 17 -11.37 40.29 -5.18
CA VAL A 17 -11.30 39.65 -3.86
C VAL A 17 -11.86 38.23 -3.88
N ILE A 18 -12.99 38.00 -4.55
CA ILE A 18 -13.60 36.66 -4.69
C ILE A 18 -12.67 35.72 -5.48
N ILE A 19 -12.06 36.19 -6.56
CA ILE A 19 -11.13 35.38 -7.37
C ILE A 19 -9.87 35.03 -6.57
N ALA A 20 -9.31 35.99 -5.83
CA ALA A 20 -8.15 35.73 -4.97
C ALA A 20 -8.47 34.71 -3.87
N PHE A 21 -9.64 34.83 -3.23
CA PHE A 21 -10.10 33.91 -2.20
C PHE A 21 -10.34 32.48 -2.74
N LEU A 22 -10.99 32.35 -3.90
CA LEU A 22 -11.20 31.06 -4.55
C LEU A 22 -9.87 30.42 -4.96
N LYS A 23 -8.92 31.22 -5.47
CA LYS A 23 -7.58 30.73 -5.84
C LYS A 23 -6.82 30.21 -4.63
N ASP A 24 -6.88 30.88 -3.49
CA ASP A 24 -6.21 30.44 -2.26
C ASP A 24 -6.82 29.15 -1.70
N ILE A 25 -8.16 29.04 -1.66
CA ILE A 25 -8.86 27.82 -1.26
C ILE A 25 -8.47 26.66 -2.19
N LEU A 26 -8.62 26.86 -3.50
CA LEU A 26 -8.30 25.84 -4.49
C LEU A 26 -6.83 25.42 -4.42
N SER A 27 -5.89 26.37 -4.22
CA SER A 27 -4.47 26.04 -4.09
C SER A 27 -4.15 25.23 -2.83
N THR A 28 -4.91 25.43 -1.75
CA THR A 28 -4.74 24.74 -0.48
C THR A 28 -5.35 23.34 -0.54
N GLU A 29 -6.55 23.22 -1.11
CA GLU A 29 -7.22 21.96 -1.40
C GLU A 29 -6.36 21.10 -2.34
N TYR A 30 -5.84 21.71 -3.40
CA TYR A 30 -4.98 21.05 -4.39
C TYR A 30 -3.67 20.57 -3.79
N ARG A 31 -3.02 21.38 -2.93
CA ARG A 31 -1.81 20.95 -2.20
C ARG A 31 -2.09 19.76 -1.28
N LYS A 32 -3.21 19.79 -0.54
CA LYS A 32 -3.63 18.65 0.30
C LYS A 32 -3.91 17.41 -0.55
N TRP A 33 -4.62 17.55 -1.66
CA TRP A 33 -4.92 16.45 -2.58
C TRP A 33 -3.65 15.85 -3.20
N ARG A 34 -2.73 16.70 -3.69
CA ARG A 34 -1.45 16.27 -4.24
C ARG A 34 -0.60 15.51 -3.20
N SER A 35 -0.51 16.03 -1.98
CA SER A 35 0.22 15.35 -0.90
C SER A 35 -0.36 13.98 -0.54
N ARG A 36 -1.69 13.80 -0.67
CA ARG A 36 -2.34 12.49 -0.46
C ARG A 36 -1.99 11.52 -1.57
N ILE A 37 -2.00 11.97 -2.84
CA ILE A 37 -1.62 11.13 -3.98
C ILE A 37 -0.17 10.68 -3.88
N GLU A 38 0.74 11.61 -3.55
CA GLU A 38 2.16 11.29 -3.39
C GLU A 38 2.37 10.26 -2.28
N ARG A 39 1.66 10.38 -1.14
CA ARG A 39 1.69 9.36 -0.07
C ARG A 39 1.13 8.01 -0.50
N VAL A 40 0.02 7.99 -1.22
CA VAL A 40 -0.59 6.74 -1.73
C VAL A 40 0.36 6.01 -2.66
N GLU A 41 1.03 6.73 -3.56
CA GLU A 41 1.99 6.11 -4.48
C GLU A 41 3.24 5.62 -3.73
N GLN A 42 3.75 6.38 -2.77
CA GLN A 42 4.88 5.94 -1.94
C GLN A 42 4.55 4.64 -1.19
N ILE A 43 3.41 4.58 -0.50
CA ILE A 43 2.98 3.38 0.24
C ILE A 43 2.79 2.19 -0.72
N ARG A 44 2.28 2.45 -1.92
CA ARG A 44 2.13 1.43 -2.96
C ARG A 44 3.47 0.84 -3.39
N GLU A 45 4.49 1.67 -3.57
CA GLU A 45 5.85 1.21 -3.89
C GLU A 45 6.49 0.44 -2.72
N GLU A 46 6.31 0.91 -1.48
CA GLU A 46 6.74 0.18 -0.27
C GLU A 46 6.07 -1.20 -0.18
N LEU A 47 4.75 -1.28 -0.43
CA LEU A 47 4.02 -2.54 -0.45
C LEU A 47 4.53 -3.51 -1.53
N LYS A 48 4.85 -2.99 -2.73
CA LYS A 48 5.45 -3.80 -3.80
C LYS A 48 6.83 -4.31 -3.41
N ALA A 49 7.67 -3.45 -2.83
CA ALA A 49 9.01 -3.81 -2.39
C ALA A 49 8.97 -4.89 -1.31
N SER A 50 8.12 -4.73 -0.29
CA SER A 50 7.95 -5.73 0.78
C SER A 50 7.41 -7.06 0.23
N ALA A 51 6.44 -7.04 -0.68
CA ALA A 51 5.94 -8.27 -1.31
C ALA A 51 7.02 -8.98 -2.14
N ILE A 52 7.84 -8.24 -2.88
CA ILE A 52 8.98 -8.79 -3.62
C ILE A 52 10.00 -9.39 -2.65
N SER A 53 10.32 -8.67 -1.57
CA SER A 53 11.26 -9.13 -0.54
C SER A 53 10.80 -10.44 0.08
N LEU A 54 9.55 -10.52 0.55
CA LEU A 54 8.99 -11.75 1.13
C LEU A 54 9.08 -12.92 0.14
N CYS A 55 8.61 -12.74 -1.10
CA CYS A 55 8.63 -13.80 -2.10
C CYS A 55 10.07 -14.23 -2.44
N ASN A 56 11.02 -13.30 -2.48
CA ASN A 56 12.42 -13.61 -2.73
C ASN A 56 13.05 -14.37 -1.56
N THR A 57 12.76 -13.99 -0.31
CA THR A 57 13.18 -14.75 0.88
C THR A 57 12.67 -16.18 0.77
N TRP A 58 11.39 -16.36 0.43
CA TRP A 58 10.82 -17.68 0.19
C TRP A 58 11.51 -18.44 -0.95
N TYR A 59 11.69 -17.84 -2.13
CA TYR A 59 12.34 -18.51 -3.26
C TYR A 59 13.81 -18.85 -3.01
N THR A 60 14.49 -18.09 -2.13
CA THR A 60 15.91 -18.32 -1.80
C THR A 60 16.05 -19.42 -0.75
N PHE A 61 15.19 -19.44 0.26
CA PHE A 61 15.39 -20.28 1.45
C PHE A 61 14.35 -21.38 1.63
N GLY A 62 13.19 -21.29 0.99
CA GLY A 62 12.06 -22.21 1.15
C GLY A 62 12.29 -23.65 0.66
N ARG A 63 13.46 -23.96 0.11
CA ARG A 63 13.85 -25.33 -0.28
C ARG A 63 15.28 -25.67 0.12
N VAL A 64 15.89 -24.87 0.99
CA VAL A 64 17.28 -25.02 1.43
C VAL A 64 17.30 -25.14 2.94
N GLU A 65 17.98 -26.16 3.45
CA GLU A 65 18.20 -26.29 4.88
C GLU A 65 19.11 -25.16 5.37
N THR A 66 18.57 -24.28 6.22
CA THR A 66 19.26 -23.09 6.71
C THR A 66 19.28 -23.08 8.23
N PRO A 67 20.36 -23.59 8.87
CA PRO A 67 20.37 -23.86 10.32
C PRO A 67 20.28 -22.62 11.22
N TYR A 68 20.42 -21.41 10.68
CA TYR A 68 20.38 -20.15 11.43
C TYR A 68 19.21 -19.24 11.06
N LEU A 69 18.32 -19.68 10.17
CA LEU A 69 17.20 -18.88 9.67
C LEU A 69 15.88 -19.48 10.16
N ASP A 70 15.13 -18.69 10.92
CA ASP A 70 13.74 -18.98 11.23
C ASP A 70 12.86 -18.41 10.11
N LEU A 71 12.70 -19.18 9.03
CA LEU A 71 12.05 -18.73 7.80
C LEU A 71 10.58 -18.37 8.05
N ARG A 72 9.86 -19.17 8.86
CA ARG A 72 8.48 -18.87 9.26
C ARG A 72 8.39 -17.52 9.96
N ARG A 73 9.29 -17.23 10.90
CA ARG A 73 9.30 -15.94 11.60
C ARG A 73 9.53 -14.78 10.65
N GLU A 74 10.53 -14.87 9.77
CA GLU A 74 10.83 -13.83 8.77
C GLU A 74 9.63 -13.54 7.87
N ILE A 75 8.93 -14.59 7.41
CA ILE A 75 7.71 -14.47 6.60
C ILE A 75 6.59 -13.76 7.38
N LEU A 76 6.38 -14.12 8.65
CA LEU A 76 5.35 -13.51 9.50
C LEU A 76 5.64 -12.05 9.83
N GLU A 77 6.90 -11.70 10.09
CA GLU A 77 7.33 -10.31 10.32
C GLU A 77 7.09 -9.47 9.06
N ALA A 78 7.47 -9.97 7.88
CA ALA A 78 7.20 -9.29 6.60
C ALA A 78 5.69 -9.13 6.31
N ILE A 79 4.86 -10.12 6.65
CA ILE A 79 3.40 -10.00 6.53
C ILE A 79 2.86 -8.89 7.43
N ARG A 80 3.35 -8.81 8.67
CA ARG A 80 2.90 -7.78 9.62
C ARG A 80 3.18 -6.38 9.08
N GLU A 81 4.38 -6.13 8.58
CA GLU A 81 4.74 -4.84 7.97
C GLU A 81 3.82 -4.51 6.77
N MET A 82 3.57 -5.48 5.90
CA MET A 82 2.66 -5.28 4.77
C MET A 82 1.23 -4.98 5.19
N LEU A 83 0.73 -5.59 6.26
CA LEU A 83 -0.60 -5.26 6.81
C LEU A 83 -0.65 -3.82 7.34
N GLU A 84 0.43 -3.32 7.93
CA GLU A 84 0.56 -1.92 8.35
C GLU A 84 0.54 -0.98 7.13
N TYR A 85 1.33 -1.27 6.09
CA TYR A 85 1.28 -0.50 4.83
C TYR A 85 -0.10 -0.50 4.20
N LEU A 86 -0.81 -1.63 4.21
CA LEU A 86 -2.18 -1.72 3.70
C LEU A 86 -3.17 -0.86 4.49
N ASN A 87 -3.02 -0.77 5.81
CA ASN A 87 -3.84 0.11 6.64
C ASN A 87 -3.63 1.58 6.28
N TYR A 88 -2.37 1.99 6.07
CA TYR A 88 -2.08 3.34 5.60
C TYR A 88 -2.64 3.58 4.19
N TYR A 89 -2.39 2.66 3.26
CA TYR A 89 -2.88 2.75 1.90
C TYR A 89 -4.40 2.91 1.86
N GLU A 90 -5.14 2.11 2.64
CA GLU A 90 -6.60 2.23 2.77
C GLU A 90 -7.03 3.57 3.36
N ALA A 91 -6.37 4.04 4.43
CA ALA A 91 -6.68 5.30 5.10
C ALA A 91 -6.47 6.54 4.20
N TYR A 92 -5.50 6.49 3.29
CA TYR A 92 -5.20 7.59 2.36
C TYR A 92 -6.01 7.54 1.05
N GLY A 93 -6.96 6.60 0.92
CA GLY A 93 -7.87 6.52 -0.23
C GLY A 93 -7.47 5.48 -1.29
N GLY A 94 -6.62 4.53 -0.91
CA GLY A 94 -6.28 3.38 -1.72
C GLY A 94 -7.48 2.51 -2.10
N ARG A 95 -7.33 1.69 -3.15
CA ARG A 95 -8.42 0.88 -3.70
C ARG A 95 -8.83 -0.26 -2.75
N LYS A 96 -9.99 -0.13 -2.09
CA LYS A 96 -10.53 -1.13 -1.14
C LYS A 96 -10.52 -2.57 -1.66
N LYS A 97 -10.91 -2.78 -2.93
CA LYS A 97 -10.90 -4.11 -3.55
C LYS A 97 -9.49 -4.71 -3.63
N ALA A 98 -8.49 -3.88 -3.94
CA ALA A 98 -7.10 -4.31 -3.98
C ALA A 98 -6.59 -4.65 -2.57
N VAL A 99 -6.89 -3.79 -1.59
CA VAL A 99 -6.54 -4.04 -0.17
C VAL A 99 -7.12 -5.35 0.33
N SER A 100 -8.42 -5.58 0.11
CA SER A 100 -9.09 -6.81 0.53
C SER A 100 -8.45 -8.06 -0.10
N ASN A 101 -8.17 -8.02 -1.41
CA ASN A 101 -7.54 -9.13 -2.12
C ASN A 101 -6.13 -9.43 -1.59
N ILE A 102 -5.33 -8.39 -1.33
CA ILE A 102 -3.98 -8.56 -0.79
C ILE A 102 -4.05 -9.13 0.63
N ARG A 103 -4.91 -8.59 1.52
CA ARG A 103 -5.10 -9.12 2.88
C ARG A 103 -5.49 -10.60 2.86
N GLU A 104 -6.39 -11.01 1.97
CA GLU A 104 -6.81 -12.40 1.84
C GLU A 104 -5.65 -13.33 1.45
N ILE A 105 -4.77 -12.89 0.55
CA ILE A 105 -3.56 -13.64 0.18
C ILE A 105 -2.58 -13.71 1.36
N LEU A 106 -2.34 -12.59 2.06
CA LEU A 106 -1.46 -12.55 3.23
C LEU A 106 -1.96 -13.45 4.37
N HIS A 107 -3.29 -13.52 4.58
CA HIS A 107 -3.88 -14.46 5.53
C HIS A 107 -3.62 -15.91 5.12
N ARG A 108 -3.79 -16.27 3.85
CA ARG A 108 -3.45 -17.62 3.37
C ARG A 108 -1.98 -17.97 3.59
N ILE A 109 -1.06 -17.04 3.33
CA ILE A 109 0.36 -17.24 3.60
C ILE A 109 0.60 -17.43 5.11
N THR A 110 -0.05 -16.63 5.95
CA THR A 110 0.02 -16.76 7.42
C THR A 110 -0.47 -18.14 7.87
N ASP A 111 -1.59 -18.61 7.33
CA ASP A 111 -2.16 -19.92 7.63
C ASP A 111 -1.19 -21.04 7.25
N LEU A 112 -0.62 -21.00 6.04
CA LEU A 112 0.41 -21.94 5.61
C LEU A 112 1.63 -21.95 6.53
N THR A 113 2.09 -20.76 6.93
CA THR A 113 3.26 -20.56 7.80
C THR A 113 3.02 -21.07 9.21
N SER A 114 1.76 -21.09 9.65
CA SER A 114 1.37 -21.52 11.00
C SER A 114 1.03 -23.01 11.12
N LYS A 115 0.96 -23.75 10.00
CA LYS A 115 0.70 -25.19 9.99
C LYS A 115 1.88 -26.02 10.47
N ASP A 116 1.57 -27.16 11.09
CA ASP A 116 2.49 -28.22 11.47
C ASP A 116 3.78 -27.67 12.13
N LYS A 117 3.61 -26.94 13.24
CA LYS A 117 4.69 -26.24 13.96
C LYS A 117 5.75 -27.17 14.54
N GLU A 118 5.43 -28.45 14.65
CA GLU A 118 6.35 -29.51 15.05
C GLU A 118 7.38 -29.87 13.98
N LEU A 119 7.14 -29.52 12.71
CA LEU A 119 8.09 -29.74 11.62
C LEU A 119 9.22 -28.71 11.67
N THR A 120 10.43 -29.18 11.32
CA THR A 120 11.54 -28.28 11.03
C THR A 120 11.19 -27.32 9.88
N GLU A 121 11.91 -26.20 9.78
CA GLU A 121 11.72 -25.22 8.70
C GLU A 121 11.82 -25.89 7.32
N TYR A 122 12.79 -26.78 7.14
CA TYR A 122 13.00 -27.49 5.87
C TYR A 122 11.86 -28.48 5.55
N GLU A 123 11.43 -29.30 6.51
CA GLU A 123 10.35 -30.26 6.28
C GLU A 123 9.03 -29.57 5.94
N TRP A 124 8.73 -28.48 6.65
CA TRP A 124 7.56 -27.66 6.37
C TRP A 124 7.64 -26.99 5.00
N SER A 125 8.80 -26.43 4.65
CA SER A 125 8.98 -25.71 3.41
C SER A 125 8.91 -26.65 2.20
N VAL A 126 9.39 -27.88 2.32
CA VAL A 126 9.21 -28.93 1.32
C VAL A 126 7.74 -29.35 1.22
N ARG A 127 7.06 -29.55 2.35
CA ARG A 127 5.65 -30.00 2.38
C ARG A 127 4.69 -29.00 1.76
N TYR A 128 4.81 -27.72 2.10
CA TYR A 128 3.89 -26.66 1.67
C TYR A 128 4.43 -25.79 0.54
N GLY A 129 5.59 -26.17 -0.03
CA GLY A 129 6.32 -25.29 -0.92
C GLY A 129 5.56 -24.88 -2.18
N ASP A 130 4.82 -25.80 -2.78
CA ASP A 130 4.04 -25.51 -3.98
C ASP A 130 2.82 -24.61 -3.69
N GLU A 131 2.20 -24.76 -2.51
CA GLU A 131 1.12 -23.86 -2.05
C GLU A 131 1.67 -22.46 -1.78
N MET A 132 2.84 -22.37 -1.14
CA MET A 132 3.51 -21.10 -0.87
C MET A 132 3.94 -20.40 -2.16
N ASP A 133 4.50 -21.14 -3.13
CA ASP A 133 4.86 -20.61 -4.45
C ASP A 133 3.64 -20.01 -5.17
N LYS A 134 2.49 -20.67 -5.06
CA LYS A 134 1.22 -20.21 -5.65
C LYS A 134 0.74 -18.93 -5.00
N GLU A 135 0.76 -18.84 -3.67
CA GLU A 135 0.34 -17.62 -2.96
C GLU A 135 1.33 -16.46 -3.19
N CYS A 136 2.65 -16.72 -3.25
CA CYS A 136 3.65 -15.71 -3.63
C CYS A 136 3.38 -15.14 -5.04
N LYS A 137 3.09 -15.99 -6.03
CA LYS A 137 2.73 -15.53 -7.39
C LYS A 137 1.46 -14.69 -7.40
N LYS A 138 0.44 -15.06 -6.61
CA LYS A 138 -0.79 -14.27 -6.47
C LYS A 138 -0.51 -12.93 -5.81
N LEU A 139 0.31 -12.90 -4.76
CA LEU A 139 0.70 -11.68 -4.03
C LEU A 139 1.39 -10.69 -4.97
N LEU A 140 2.43 -11.14 -5.69
CA LEU A 140 3.16 -10.31 -6.65
C LEU A 140 2.26 -9.75 -7.76
N LYS A 141 1.28 -10.54 -8.23
CA LYS A 141 0.29 -10.07 -9.19
C LYS A 141 -0.65 -9.03 -8.58
N ALA A 142 -1.11 -9.27 -7.36
CA ALA A 142 -2.05 -8.39 -6.66
C ALA A 142 -1.44 -7.01 -6.42
N VAL A 143 -0.21 -6.93 -5.90
CA VAL A 143 0.47 -5.65 -5.59
C VAL A 143 0.85 -4.85 -6.84
N ARG A 144 1.08 -5.51 -7.99
CA ARG A 144 1.28 -4.80 -9.29
C ARG A 144 -0.01 -4.17 -9.79
N SER A 145 -1.15 -4.81 -9.51
CA SER A 145 -2.47 -4.38 -9.96
C SER A 145 -3.18 -3.40 -9.01
N ALA A 146 -2.77 -3.36 -7.74
CA ALA A 146 -3.18 -2.38 -6.72
C ALA A 146 -2.69 -0.98 -7.05
#